data_AF-A0A9E5WH46-F1
#
_entry.id   AF-A0A9E5WH46-F1
#
_cell.length_a   1.000
_cell.length_b   1.000
_cell.length_c   1.000
_cell.angle_alpha   90.00
_cell.angle_beta   90.00
_cell.angle_gamma   90.00
#
_symmetry.space_group_name_H-M   'P 1'
#
loop_
_entity.id
_entity.type
_entity.pdbx_description
1 polymer ?
#
loop_
_entity_poly.entity_id
_entity_poly.type
_entity_poly.pdbx_seq_one_letter_code
_entity_poly.pdbx_strand_id
1 'polypeptide(L)'
;MGMSRRAYARHRGVSDMAVRKAITSGRITVEPDGTLDPVKADKLWAAQTDPSKQRGKHARRSSGATTPVPKSAIRAVDEALGGIGGAEISFMRARMANEVLKAQTAKVRLRKMKGELVDRARAISAAFDLGRRERDVWMNWPPRVAADMAAKLGVDAHAMEHVLERYIRQHLAELAGVDLSSDQ
;
A
#
# COMPACT_ATOMS: atom_id res chain seq x y z
N MET A 1 18.84 54.24 -0.86
CA MET A 1 17.43 54.61 -1.05
C MET A 1 16.58 53.44 -0.59
N GLY A 2 16.10 53.50 0.65
CA GLY A 2 15.23 52.46 1.18
C GLY A 2 13.81 52.56 0.60
N MET A 3 13.21 51.41 0.33
CA MET A 3 11.87 51.28 -0.23
C MET A 3 10.88 50.92 0.87
N SER A 4 9.64 51.42 0.80
CA SER A 4 8.59 51.02 1.75
C SER A 4 8.24 49.53 1.59
N ARG A 5 7.78 48.87 2.67
CA ARG A 5 7.43 47.42 2.68
C ARG A 5 6.48 47.02 1.55
N ARG A 6 5.46 47.85 1.29
CA ARG A 6 4.48 47.65 0.21
C ARG A 6 5.09 47.81 -1.17
N ALA A 7 6.01 48.77 -1.35
CA ALA A 7 6.71 48.94 -2.61
C ALA A 7 7.70 47.79 -2.86
N TYR A 8 8.39 47.30 -1.82
CA TYR A 8 9.27 46.14 -1.89
C TYR A 8 8.51 44.85 -2.22
N ALA A 9 7.33 44.66 -1.62
CA ALA A 9 6.44 43.55 -1.94
C ALA A 9 6.07 43.52 -3.43
N ARG A 10 5.74 44.69 -4.00
CA ARG A 10 5.45 44.85 -5.44
C ARG A 10 6.69 44.58 -6.30
N HIS A 11 7.85 45.11 -5.91
CA HIS A 11 9.12 44.90 -6.63
C HIS A 11 9.50 43.41 -6.71
N ARG A 12 9.30 42.64 -5.62
CA ARG A 12 9.61 41.20 -5.56
C ARG A 12 8.47 40.29 -6.05
N GLY A 13 7.29 40.83 -6.36
CA GLY A 13 6.13 40.04 -6.81
C GLY A 13 5.50 39.16 -5.72
N VAL A 14 5.59 39.58 -4.45
CA VAL A 14 5.02 38.87 -3.28
C VAL A 14 3.97 39.73 -2.58
N SER A 15 3.13 39.12 -1.73
CA SER A 15 2.15 39.89 -0.94
C SER A 15 2.83 40.67 0.20
N ASP A 16 2.25 41.81 0.60
CA ASP A 16 2.73 42.58 1.76
C ASP A 16 2.77 41.73 3.04
N MET A 17 1.81 40.80 3.18
CA MET A 17 1.78 39.83 4.28
C MET A 17 2.98 38.86 4.26
N ALA A 18 3.47 38.47 3.08
CA ALA A 18 4.68 37.65 2.98
C ALA A 18 5.90 38.43 3.48
N VAL A 19 6.00 39.72 3.12
CA VAL A 19 7.08 40.60 3.59
C VAL A 19 7.01 40.79 5.11
N ARG A 20 5.82 41.07 5.67
CA ARG A 20 5.62 41.15 7.13
C ARG A 20 6.05 39.87 7.83
N LYS A 21 5.61 38.71 7.32
CA LYS A 21 5.99 37.40 7.89
C LYS A 21 7.49 37.17 7.83
N ALA A 22 8.16 37.58 6.76
CA ALA A 22 9.61 37.47 6.65
C ALA A 22 10.33 38.37 7.65
N ILE A 23 9.85 39.59 7.89
CA ILE A 23 10.36 40.48 8.95
C ILE A 23 10.14 39.84 10.33
N THR A 24 8.92 39.39 10.65
CA THR A 24 8.60 38.79 11.96
C THR A 24 9.38 37.50 12.22
N SER A 25 9.68 36.73 11.18
CA SER A 25 10.50 35.51 11.30
C SER A 25 12.00 35.77 11.22
N GLY A 26 12.44 37.04 11.18
CA GLY A 26 13.85 37.44 11.16
C GLY A 26 14.58 37.12 9.85
N ARG A 27 13.85 36.82 8.76
CA ARG A 27 14.40 36.47 7.44
C ARG A 27 14.83 37.68 6.60
N ILE A 28 14.31 38.85 6.93
CA ILE A 28 14.72 40.13 6.36
C ILE A 28 14.76 41.18 7.46
N THR A 29 15.73 42.10 7.36
CA THR A 29 15.95 43.17 8.34
C THR A 29 15.45 44.49 7.77
N VAL A 30 14.79 45.28 8.60
CA VAL A 30 14.34 46.63 8.28
C VAL A 30 15.44 47.61 8.73
N GLU A 31 15.69 48.66 7.94
CA GLU A 31 16.65 49.70 8.28
C GLU A 31 16.13 50.56 9.47
N PRO A 32 17.00 51.30 10.17
CA PRO A 32 16.63 52.11 11.34
C PRO A 32 15.54 53.16 11.05
N ASP A 33 15.40 53.58 9.79
CA ASP A 33 14.40 54.52 9.29
C ASP A 33 13.05 53.85 8.94
N GLY A 34 12.93 52.52 9.14
CA GLY A 34 11.72 51.75 8.85
C GLY A 34 11.59 51.30 7.38
N THR A 35 12.58 51.59 6.54
CA THR A 35 12.60 51.23 5.11
C THR A 35 13.34 49.91 4.85
N LEU A 36 13.23 49.38 3.63
CA LEU A 36 13.91 48.17 3.18
C LEU A 36 14.83 48.49 2.00
N ASP A 37 16.12 48.19 2.13
CA ASP A 37 17.01 48.11 0.98
C ASP A 37 16.67 46.86 0.15
N PRO A 38 16.16 47.01 -1.09
CA PRO A 38 15.69 45.89 -1.90
C PRO A 38 16.81 44.87 -2.18
N VAL A 39 18.04 45.32 -2.38
CA VAL A 39 19.17 44.43 -2.74
C VAL A 39 19.61 43.60 -1.52
N LYS A 40 19.67 44.22 -0.33
CA LYS A 40 20.00 43.50 0.91
C LYS A 40 18.88 42.55 1.32
N ALA A 41 17.63 43.00 1.23
CA ALA A 41 16.47 42.19 1.62
C ALA A 41 16.31 40.96 0.71
N ASP A 42 16.58 41.07 -0.59
CA ASP A 42 16.54 39.93 -1.51
C ASP A 42 17.62 38.88 -1.18
N LYS A 43 18.84 39.34 -0.85
CA LYS A 43 19.96 38.46 -0.43
C LYS A 43 19.67 37.74 0.87
N LEU A 44 19.22 38.47 1.91
CA LEU A 44 18.86 37.88 3.21
C LEU A 44 17.73 36.87 3.08
N TRP A 45 16.70 37.22 2.29
CA TRP A 45 15.58 36.32 2.05
C TRP A 45 16.02 35.01 1.41
N ALA A 46 16.87 35.07 0.38
CA ALA A 46 17.39 33.87 -0.29
C ALA A 46 18.25 33.02 0.65
N ALA A 47 19.15 33.65 1.41
CA ALA A 47 20.07 32.96 2.32
C ALA A 47 19.35 32.27 3.50
N GLN A 48 18.29 32.90 4.03
CA GLN A 48 17.60 32.45 5.24
C GLN A 48 16.30 31.68 4.96
N THR A 49 15.97 31.42 3.68
CA THR A 49 14.81 30.60 3.32
C THR A 49 15.19 29.12 3.24
N ASP A 50 14.75 28.36 4.23
CA ASP A 50 14.85 26.91 4.29
C ASP A 50 14.21 26.24 3.03
N PRO A 51 14.99 25.49 2.23
CA PRO A 51 14.49 24.78 1.05
C PRO A 51 13.35 23.80 1.38
N SER A 52 13.34 23.21 2.57
CA SER A 52 12.31 22.23 3.00
C SER A 52 10.96 22.88 3.32
N LYS A 53 10.93 24.19 3.60
CA LYS A 53 9.71 24.97 3.86
C LYS A 53 9.20 25.71 2.63
N GLN A 54 9.86 25.56 1.49
CA GLN A 54 9.34 26.08 0.24
C GLN A 54 8.11 25.26 -0.16
N ARG A 55 6.94 25.91 -0.28
CA ARG A 55 5.77 25.30 -0.92
C ARG A 55 6.16 25.00 -2.37
N GLY A 56 6.52 23.75 -2.64
CA GLY A 56 6.81 23.28 -3.98
C GLY A 56 5.62 23.52 -4.92
N LYS A 57 5.86 23.47 -6.24
CA LYS A 57 4.82 23.64 -7.27
C LYS A 57 3.59 22.74 -7.05
N HIS A 58 3.76 21.62 -6.34
CA HIS A 58 2.67 20.72 -5.93
C HIS A 58 1.68 21.33 -4.91
N ALA A 59 2.11 22.26 -4.05
CA ALA A 59 1.24 22.90 -3.05
C ALA A 59 0.41 24.07 -3.61
N ARG A 60 0.65 24.48 -4.87
CA ARG A 60 -0.19 25.44 -5.61
C ARG A 60 -1.31 24.76 -6.40
N ARG A 61 -1.21 23.45 -6.65
CA ARG A 61 -2.30 22.65 -7.24
C ARG A 61 -3.40 22.29 -6.24
N SER A 62 -3.18 22.47 -4.95
CA SER A 62 -4.13 22.11 -3.89
C SER A 62 -4.87 23.31 -3.27
N SER A 63 -4.84 24.49 -3.90
CA SER A 63 -5.63 25.66 -3.46
C SER A 63 -6.84 25.95 -4.37
N GLY A 64 -7.22 25.00 -5.22
CA GLY A 64 -8.49 25.02 -5.95
C GLY A 64 -9.24 23.74 -5.64
N ALA A 65 -10.48 23.87 -5.17
CA ALA A 65 -11.39 22.82 -4.71
C ALA A 65 -10.93 22.11 -3.41
N THR A 66 -11.51 22.53 -2.28
CA THR A 66 -11.89 21.57 -1.24
C THR A 66 -12.86 20.59 -1.89
N THR A 67 -12.36 19.53 -2.49
CA THR A 67 -13.21 18.42 -2.93
C THR A 67 -13.96 17.97 -1.67
N PRO A 68 -15.31 18.07 -1.64
CA PRO A 68 -16.06 17.57 -0.51
C PRO A 68 -15.67 16.11 -0.33
N VAL A 69 -15.22 15.74 0.87
CA VAL A 69 -14.95 14.34 1.17
C VAL A 69 -16.22 13.56 0.79
N PRO A 70 -16.12 12.58 -0.12
CA PRO A 70 -17.29 11.89 -0.61
C PRO A 70 -18.03 11.26 0.57
N LYS A 71 -19.35 11.41 0.62
CA LYS A 71 -20.19 10.91 1.73
C LYS A 71 -19.99 9.41 1.99
N SER A 72 -19.54 8.64 0.99
CA SER A 72 -19.15 7.23 1.13
C SER A 72 -17.93 7.02 2.04
N ALA A 73 -16.92 7.90 1.99
CA ALA A 73 -15.76 7.85 2.87
C ALA A 73 -16.12 8.25 4.30
N ILE A 74 -17.04 9.20 4.47
CA ILE A 74 -17.58 9.57 5.79
C ILE A 74 -18.35 8.39 6.39
N ARG A 75 -19.18 7.70 5.59
CA ARG A 75 -19.95 6.54 6.02
C ARG A 75 -19.06 5.34 6.40
N ALA A 76 -18.01 5.08 5.64
CA ALA A 76 -17.04 4.02 5.96
C ALA A 76 -16.27 4.31 7.27
N VAL A 77 -15.99 5.59 7.57
CA VAL A 77 -15.38 6.01 8.84
C VAL A 77 -16.36 5.94 10.00
N ASP A 78 -17.64 6.25 9.77
CA ASP A 78 -18.71 6.17 10.77
C ASP A 78 -19.04 4.72 11.15
N GLU A 79 -19.04 3.83 10.16
CA GLU A 79 -19.16 2.37 10.31
C GLU A 79 -17.96 1.77 11.07
N ALA A 80 -16.75 2.23 10.79
CA ALA A 80 -15.54 1.82 11.52
C ALA A 80 -15.49 2.35 12.97
N LEU A 81 -16.30 3.35 13.35
CA LEU A 81 -16.21 4.05 14.63
C LEU A 81 -17.53 4.08 15.44
N GLY A 82 -18.57 3.37 15.01
CA GLY A 82 -19.77 3.13 15.80
C GLY A 82 -20.70 4.35 16.02
N GLY A 83 -20.75 5.31 15.09
CA GLY A 83 -21.88 6.25 14.99
C GLY A 83 -22.01 7.39 16.02
N ILE A 84 -20.92 7.92 16.60
CA ILE A 84 -21.00 9.01 17.62
C ILE A 84 -20.70 10.39 16.98
N GLY A 85 -21.69 11.26 16.75
CA GLY A 85 -21.56 12.49 15.94
C GLY A 85 -20.87 13.73 16.57
N GLY A 86 -20.22 14.55 15.71
CA GLY A 86 -19.76 15.93 15.93
C GLY A 86 -18.77 16.39 14.84
N ALA A 87 -18.98 17.52 14.15
CA ALA A 87 -18.20 17.90 12.95
C ALA A 87 -16.70 18.20 13.22
N GLU A 88 -16.36 18.80 14.36
CA GLU A 88 -14.96 19.00 14.80
C GLU A 88 -14.31 17.69 15.27
N ILE A 89 -15.11 16.84 15.92
CA ILE A 89 -14.76 15.48 16.32
C ILE A 89 -14.54 14.60 15.07
N SER A 90 -15.25 14.87 13.98
CA SER A 90 -15.15 14.16 12.70
C SER A 90 -13.79 14.36 12.03
N PHE A 91 -13.21 15.57 12.06
CA PHE A 91 -11.87 15.80 11.51
C PHE A 91 -10.78 15.09 12.33
N MET A 92 -10.82 15.18 13.66
CA MET A 92 -9.88 14.46 14.53
C MET A 92 -10.02 12.94 14.38
N ARG A 93 -11.24 12.43 14.28
CA ARG A 93 -11.50 11.01 14.01
C ARG A 93 -11.05 10.57 12.64
N ALA A 94 -11.29 11.36 11.60
CA ALA A 94 -10.80 11.08 10.26
C ALA A 94 -9.26 11.08 10.21
N ARG A 95 -8.62 11.98 10.95
CA ARG A 95 -7.15 11.98 11.11
C ARG A 95 -6.67 10.73 11.83
N MET A 96 -7.30 10.37 12.95
CA MET A 96 -6.98 9.16 13.71
C MET A 96 -7.16 7.89 12.86
N ALA A 97 -8.28 7.76 12.14
CA ALA A 97 -8.55 6.64 11.25
C ALA A 97 -7.50 6.54 10.14
N ASN A 98 -7.09 7.67 9.53
CA ASN A 98 -6.01 7.68 8.56
C ASN A 98 -4.68 7.24 9.16
N GLU A 99 -4.33 7.66 10.37
CA GLU A 99 -3.10 7.21 11.03
C GLU A 99 -3.15 5.72 11.38
N VAL A 100 -4.30 5.20 11.83
CA VAL A 100 -4.50 3.76 12.05
C VAL A 100 -4.34 2.98 10.75
N LEU A 101 -4.97 3.40 9.66
CA LEU A 101 -4.84 2.75 8.35
C LEU A 101 -3.40 2.79 7.82
N LYS A 102 -2.69 3.91 8.02
CA LYS A 102 -1.26 4.01 7.69
C LYS A 102 -0.44 3.03 8.51
N ALA A 103 -0.66 2.95 9.82
CA ALA A 103 0.04 2.03 10.71
C ALA A 103 -0.21 0.56 10.33
N GLN A 104 -1.46 0.20 10.04
CA GLN A 104 -1.82 -1.15 9.57
C GLN A 104 -1.17 -1.47 8.21
N THR A 105 -1.19 -0.54 7.27
CA THR A 105 -0.55 -0.71 5.96
C THR A 105 0.97 -0.85 6.10
N ALA A 106 1.59 -0.04 6.96
CA ALA A 106 3.02 -0.14 7.26
C ALA A 106 3.38 -1.48 7.89
N LYS A 107 2.53 -1.99 8.81
CA LYS A 107 2.70 -3.31 9.41
C LYS A 107 2.65 -4.43 8.36
N VAL A 108 1.65 -4.42 7.47
CA VAL A 108 1.55 -5.42 6.39
C VAL A 108 2.76 -5.34 5.44
N ARG A 109 3.20 -4.13 5.07
CA ARG A 109 4.40 -3.94 4.23
C ARG A 109 5.66 -4.45 4.92
N LEU A 110 5.84 -4.17 6.21
CA LEU A 110 6.97 -4.67 6.98
C LEU A 110 6.98 -6.20 7.00
N ARG A 111 5.84 -6.84 7.26
CA ARG A 111 5.72 -8.31 7.23
C ARG A 111 6.03 -8.88 5.84
N LYS A 112 5.57 -8.21 4.77
CA LYS A 112 5.91 -8.58 3.39
C LYS A 112 7.41 -8.48 3.12
N MET A 113 8.07 -7.39 3.55
CA MET A 113 9.52 -7.19 3.40
C MET A 113 10.33 -8.22 4.20
N LYS A 114 9.83 -8.62 5.38
CA LYS A 114 10.41 -9.70 6.19
C LYS A 114 10.18 -11.10 5.61
N GLY A 115 9.37 -11.23 4.55
CA GLY A 115 9.04 -12.53 3.95
C GLY A 115 8.01 -13.36 4.74
N GLU A 116 7.30 -12.75 5.70
CA GLU A 116 6.30 -13.44 6.53
C GLU A 116 4.93 -13.62 5.82
N LEU A 117 4.74 -13.00 4.67
CA LEU A 117 3.47 -13.04 3.92
C LEU A 117 3.68 -13.68 2.55
N VAL A 118 2.79 -14.61 2.21
CA VAL A 118 2.72 -15.23 0.88
C VAL A 118 1.47 -14.73 0.17
N ASP A 119 1.57 -14.56 -1.14
CA ASP A 119 0.40 -14.29 -1.97
C ASP A 119 -0.53 -15.50 -1.98
N ARG A 120 -1.79 -15.30 -1.55
CA ARG A 120 -2.76 -16.39 -1.40
C ARG A 120 -3.03 -17.09 -2.73
N ALA A 121 -3.19 -16.35 -3.83
CA ALA A 121 -3.47 -16.95 -5.13
C ALA A 121 -2.29 -17.79 -5.61
N ARG A 122 -1.06 -17.30 -5.41
CA ARG A 122 0.16 -18.05 -5.72
C ARG A 122 0.32 -19.29 -4.84
N ALA A 123 0.03 -19.20 -3.55
CA ALA A 123 0.11 -20.35 -2.63
C ALA A 123 -0.88 -21.45 -3.03
N ILE A 124 -2.12 -21.07 -3.34
CA ILE A 124 -3.15 -21.98 -3.81
C ILE A 124 -2.73 -22.64 -5.13
N SER A 125 -2.28 -21.86 -6.11
CA SER A 125 -1.79 -22.40 -7.38
C SER A 125 -0.64 -23.39 -7.17
N ALA A 126 0.34 -23.05 -6.33
CA ALA A 126 1.46 -23.94 -6.05
C ALA A 126 1.02 -25.25 -5.38
N ALA A 127 0.05 -25.21 -4.47
CA ALA A 127 -0.52 -26.40 -3.84
C ALA A 127 -1.28 -27.27 -4.86
N PHE A 128 -2.09 -26.66 -5.74
CA PHE A 128 -2.76 -27.39 -6.82
C PHE A 128 -1.77 -28.02 -7.81
N ASP A 129 -0.71 -27.30 -8.18
CA ASP A 129 0.33 -27.81 -9.07
C ASP A 129 1.12 -28.96 -8.44
N LEU A 130 1.32 -28.93 -7.12
CA LEU A 130 1.95 -30.02 -6.38
C LEU A 130 1.06 -31.26 -6.38
N GLY A 131 -0.21 -31.13 -5.94
CA GLY A 131 -1.15 -32.24 -5.91
C GLY A 131 -1.42 -32.84 -7.29
N ARG A 132 -1.46 -32.00 -8.33
CA ARG A 132 -1.56 -32.47 -9.72
C ARG A 132 -0.35 -33.30 -10.14
N ARG A 133 0.87 -32.84 -9.83
CA ARG A 133 2.09 -33.59 -10.14
C ARG A 133 2.09 -34.96 -9.47
N GLU A 134 1.72 -35.02 -8.20
CA GLU A 134 1.62 -36.29 -7.47
C GLU A 134 0.59 -37.22 -8.09
N ARG A 135 -0.61 -36.71 -8.39
CA ARG A 135 -1.66 -37.48 -9.10
C ARG A 135 -1.16 -38.01 -10.45
N ASP A 136 -0.50 -37.17 -11.23
CA ASP A 136 -0.01 -37.54 -12.57
C ASP A 136 1.10 -38.60 -12.48
N VAL A 137 1.95 -38.58 -11.44
CA VAL A 137 2.93 -39.65 -11.19
C VAL A 137 2.23 -40.98 -10.93
N TRP A 138 1.21 -41.00 -10.07
CA TRP A 138 0.46 -42.22 -9.75
C TRP A 138 -0.33 -42.75 -10.94
N MET A 139 -0.92 -41.89 -11.76
CA MET A 139 -1.67 -42.31 -12.95
C MET A 139 -0.78 -42.91 -14.04
N ASN A 140 0.47 -42.47 -14.16
CA ASN A 140 1.43 -42.98 -15.16
C ASN A 140 2.26 -44.17 -14.67
N TRP A 141 2.05 -44.61 -13.42
CA TRP A 141 2.81 -45.70 -12.82
C TRP A 141 2.34 -47.11 -13.25
N PRO A 142 1.03 -47.43 -13.32
CA PRO A 142 0.55 -48.78 -13.66
C PRO A 142 1.10 -49.34 -14.97
N PRO A 143 1.09 -48.61 -16.10
CA PRO A 143 1.60 -49.13 -17.37
C PRO A 143 3.10 -49.50 -17.29
N ARG A 144 3.85 -48.92 -16.35
CA ARG A 144 5.29 -49.14 -16.18
C ARG A 144 5.62 -50.38 -15.36
N VAL A 145 4.72 -50.81 -14.47
CA VAL A 145 4.99 -51.90 -13.51
C VAL A 145 4.10 -53.12 -13.71
N ALA A 146 2.97 -52.98 -14.40
CA ALA A 146 1.99 -54.04 -14.54
C ALA A 146 2.57 -55.29 -15.21
N ALA A 147 3.39 -55.14 -16.26
CA ALA A 147 4.02 -56.27 -16.94
C ALA A 147 4.95 -57.08 -16.02
N ASP A 148 5.82 -56.41 -15.26
CA ASP A 148 6.73 -57.06 -14.32
C ASP A 148 5.99 -57.74 -13.16
N MET A 149 4.95 -57.10 -12.64
CA MET A 149 4.12 -57.67 -11.58
C MET A 149 3.33 -58.88 -12.07
N ALA A 150 2.76 -58.78 -13.28
CA ALA A 150 2.00 -59.86 -13.91
C ALA A 150 2.87 -61.07 -14.21
N ALA A 151 4.09 -60.86 -14.71
CA ALA A 151 5.06 -61.92 -14.95
C ALA A 151 5.43 -62.68 -13.66
N LYS A 152 5.63 -61.96 -12.55
CA LYS A 152 5.94 -62.56 -11.23
C LYS A 152 4.79 -63.37 -10.65
N LEU A 153 3.55 -62.95 -10.92
CA LEU A 153 2.35 -63.57 -10.37
C LEU A 153 1.71 -64.59 -11.34
N GLY A 154 2.22 -64.71 -12.57
CA GLY A 154 1.70 -65.62 -13.59
C GLY A 154 0.29 -65.24 -14.09
N VAL A 155 -0.04 -63.95 -14.11
CA VAL A 155 -1.34 -63.42 -14.56
C VAL A 155 -1.21 -62.61 -15.85
N ASP A 156 -2.34 -62.28 -16.48
CA ASP A 156 -2.35 -61.41 -17.67
C ASP A 156 -1.93 -59.97 -17.33
N ALA A 157 -1.02 -59.41 -18.14
CA ALA A 157 -0.43 -58.09 -17.90
C ALA A 157 -1.44 -56.95 -18.09
N HIS A 158 -2.32 -57.07 -19.09
CA HIS A 158 -3.32 -56.04 -19.39
C HIS A 158 -4.41 -56.00 -18.31
N ALA A 159 -4.87 -57.17 -17.85
CA ALA A 159 -5.77 -57.30 -16.73
C ALA A 159 -5.16 -56.71 -15.44
N MET A 160 -3.88 -56.98 -15.17
CA MET A 160 -3.17 -56.40 -14.02
C MET A 160 -3.13 -54.87 -14.07
N GLU A 161 -2.78 -54.29 -15.22
CA GLU A 161 -2.74 -52.84 -15.43
C GLU A 161 -4.10 -52.19 -15.14
N HIS A 162 -5.17 -52.73 -15.73
CA HIS A 162 -6.53 -52.21 -15.54
C HIS A 162 -6.98 -52.28 -14.08
N VAL A 163 -6.66 -53.36 -13.36
CA VAL A 163 -7.00 -53.50 -11.95
C VAL A 163 -6.23 -52.47 -11.11
N LEU A 164 -4.93 -52.31 -11.35
CA LEU A 164 -4.10 -51.31 -10.66
C LEU A 164 -4.60 -49.88 -10.91
N GLU A 165 -4.87 -49.53 -12.16
CA GLU A 165 -5.40 -48.21 -12.53
C GLU A 165 -6.71 -47.91 -11.79
N ARG A 166 -7.64 -48.87 -11.75
CA ARG A 166 -8.92 -48.70 -11.05
C ARG A 166 -8.72 -48.41 -9.56
N TYR A 167 -7.91 -49.22 -8.87
CA TYR A 167 -7.69 -49.05 -7.42
C TYR A 167 -6.91 -47.77 -7.10
N ILE A 168 -5.94 -47.38 -7.92
CA ILE A 168 -5.22 -46.11 -7.75
C ILE A 168 -6.16 -44.93 -7.94
N ARG A 169 -7.01 -44.95 -8.98
CA ARG A 169 -8.03 -43.90 -9.20
C ARG A 169 -8.99 -43.79 -8.01
N GLN A 170 -9.47 -44.92 -7.50
CA GLN A 170 -10.34 -44.94 -6.33
C GLN A 170 -9.63 -44.33 -5.10
N HIS A 171 -8.41 -44.78 -4.81
CA HIS A 171 -7.64 -44.28 -3.66
C HIS A 171 -7.36 -42.78 -3.74
N LEU A 172 -6.99 -42.28 -4.92
CA LEU A 172 -6.77 -40.85 -5.15
C LEU A 172 -8.06 -40.03 -5.00
N ALA A 173 -9.22 -40.61 -5.38
CA ALA A 173 -10.52 -39.96 -5.18
C ALA A 173 -10.91 -39.90 -3.70
N GLU A 174 -10.66 -40.96 -2.94
CA GLU A 174 -10.85 -41.00 -1.48
C GLU A 174 -9.99 -39.93 -0.78
N LEU A 175 -8.71 -39.83 -1.15
CA LEU A 175 -7.80 -38.79 -0.61
C LEU A 175 -8.26 -37.37 -0.96
N ALA A 176 -8.75 -37.15 -2.19
CA ALA A 176 -9.28 -35.86 -2.61
C ALA A 176 -10.57 -35.47 -1.87
N GLY A 177 -11.32 -36.45 -1.35
CA GLY A 177 -12.54 -36.22 -0.56
C GLY A 177 -12.28 -35.83 0.91
N VAL A 178 -11.03 -35.85 1.37
CA VAL A 178 -10.67 -35.39 2.72
C VAL A 178 -10.55 -33.86 2.72
N ASP A 179 -11.59 -33.18 3.19
CA ASP A 179 -11.62 -31.73 3.30
C ASP A 179 -10.55 -31.23 4.30
N LEU A 180 -9.47 -30.64 3.76
CA LEU A 180 -8.41 -29.97 4.53
C LEU A 180 -8.90 -28.70 5.26
N SER A 181 -10.15 -28.30 5.06
CA SER A 181 -10.80 -27.16 5.71
C SER A 181 -11.41 -27.47 7.08
N SER A 182 -11.28 -28.70 7.57
CA SER A 182 -11.89 -29.13 8.85
C SER A 182 -11.21 -28.56 10.11
N ASP A 183 -10.12 -27.79 9.97
CA ASP A 183 -9.30 -27.38 11.11
C ASP A 183 -8.65 -26.01 10.87
N GLN A 184 -9.44 -24.92 10.74
CA GLN A 184 -9.03 -23.52 10.93
C GLN A 184 -10.19 -22.60 11.35
#